data_AF-A0A5N7MSZ4-F1
#
_entry.id   AF-A0A5N7MSZ4-F1
#
_cell.length_a   1.000
_cell.length_b   1.000
_cell.length_c   1.000
_cell.angle_alpha   90.00
_cell.angle_beta   90.00
_cell.angle_gamma   90.00
#
_symmetry.space_group_name_H-M   'P 1'
#
loop_
_entity.id
_entity.type
_entity.pdbx_description
1 polymer ?
#
loop_
_entity_poly.entity_id
_entity_poly.type
_entity_poly.pdbx_seq_one_letter_code
_entity_poly.pdbx_strand_id
1 'polypeptide(L)'
;MDSFDHVLNWKLKRGSHLFPGQDGGTCINEAAIVAADFPYQPVYAVEDMPDCFSRPICALTMQLNDEASDEERQQLLPFVIRLACADTAEVEQQRNVYIASRLRYCRSVREGIDILEGALAMGRQADELAPEQVGIRLDAVQRGAATAASVSTLPALFHIGIGFAPVL
;
A
#
# COMPACT_ATOMS: atom_id res chain seq x y z
N MET A 1 -15.59 14.43 6.73
CA MET A 1 -14.42 13.53 6.89
C MET A 1 -13.35 14.07 5.93
N ASP A 2 -12.96 15.34 6.08
CA ASP A 2 -12.42 16.12 4.95
C ASP A 2 -10.93 16.46 5.11
N SER A 3 -10.26 15.84 6.09
CA SER A 3 -8.84 16.14 6.39
C SER A 3 -7.86 15.21 5.65
N PHE A 4 -8.28 13.97 5.31
CA PHE A 4 -7.35 12.95 4.81
C PHE A 4 -7.03 13.09 3.31
N ASP A 5 -7.97 13.57 2.50
CA ASP A 5 -7.83 13.66 1.03
C ASP A 5 -6.78 14.69 0.58
N HIS A 6 -6.43 15.63 1.46
CA HIS A 6 -5.48 16.71 1.14
C HIS A 6 -4.06 16.42 1.63
N VAL A 7 -3.91 15.49 2.59
CA VAL A 7 -2.64 15.23 3.26
C VAL A 7 -1.74 14.30 2.45
N LEU A 8 -2.26 13.69 1.39
CA LEU A 8 -1.51 12.75 0.56
C LEU A 8 -1.78 12.98 -0.92
N ASN A 9 -0.78 13.51 -1.65
CA ASN A 9 -0.70 13.40 -3.12
C ASN A 9 -0.38 11.94 -3.54
N TRP A 10 -0.97 10.97 -2.83
CA TRP A 10 -0.72 9.55 -2.96
C TRP A 10 -1.95 8.88 -3.53
N LYS A 11 -1.79 8.20 -4.67
CA LYS A 11 -2.88 7.44 -5.29
C LYS A 11 -2.69 5.95 -5.05
N LEU A 12 -3.76 5.28 -4.65
CA LEU A 12 -3.75 3.82 -4.57
C LEU A 12 -3.80 3.21 -5.98
N LYS A 13 -2.98 2.19 -6.19
CA LYS A 13 -2.80 1.46 -7.45
C LYS A 13 -3.08 -0.04 -7.24
N ARG A 14 -3.49 -0.71 -8.31
CA ARG A 14 -3.81 -2.14 -8.31
C ARG A 14 -2.56 -3.01 -8.32
N GLY A 15 -2.53 -4.06 -7.51
CA GLY A 15 -1.44 -5.03 -7.43
C GLY A 15 -0.21 -4.52 -6.69
N SER A 16 0.78 -5.39 -6.52
CA SER A 16 2.08 -5.01 -5.98
C SER A 16 2.91 -4.27 -7.02
N HIS A 17 3.66 -3.28 -6.57
CA HIS A 17 4.55 -2.51 -7.42
C HIS A 17 5.97 -2.66 -6.90
N LEU A 18 6.96 -2.79 -7.78
CA LEU A 18 8.31 -2.39 -7.41
C LEU A 18 8.27 -0.87 -7.30
N PHE A 19 8.11 -0.35 -6.08
CA PHE A 19 8.14 1.09 -5.90
C PHE A 19 9.56 1.61 -6.11
N PRO A 20 9.67 2.83 -6.68
CA PRO A 20 8.59 3.71 -7.11
C PRO A 20 8.48 3.79 -8.62
N GLY A 21 7.34 3.39 -9.17
CA GLY A 21 6.96 3.85 -10.52
C GLY A 21 6.78 5.38 -10.55
N GLN A 22 6.95 5.95 -11.74
CA GLN A 22 6.91 7.40 -12.05
C GLN A 22 5.64 8.13 -11.53
N ASP A 23 4.57 7.41 -11.23
CA ASP A 23 3.26 7.94 -10.85
C ASP A 23 3.00 8.06 -9.33
N GLY A 24 3.98 7.70 -8.49
CA GLY A 24 3.93 7.97 -7.04
C GLY A 24 2.80 7.28 -6.26
N GLY A 25 2.33 6.12 -6.72
CA GLY A 25 1.27 5.35 -6.08
C GLY A 25 1.68 3.91 -5.75
N THR A 26 1.00 3.29 -4.79
CA THR A 26 1.21 1.91 -4.32
C THR A 26 -0.12 1.22 -4.04
N CYS A 27 -0.13 -0.07 -3.72
CA CYS A 27 -1.32 -0.66 -3.13
C CYS A 27 -1.54 -0.14 -1.70
N ILE A 28 -2.74 -0.36 -1.15
CA ILE A 28 -3.09 0.06 0.22
C ILE A 28 -2.17 -0.55 1.28
N ASN A 29 -1.79 -1.82 1.14
CA ASN A 29 -0.95 -2.52 2.12
C ASN A 29 0.47 -1.95 2.15
N GLU A 30 1.04 -1.68 0.98
CA GLU A 30 2.33 -0.99 0.82
C GLU A 30 2.29 0.43 1.42
N ALA A 31 1.21 1.18 1.20
CA ALA A 31 1.02 2.50 1.79
C ALA A 31 0.94 2.41 3.34
N ALA A 32 0.28 1.38 3.87
CA ALA A 32 0.13 1.19 5.29
C ALA A 32 1.43 0.80 6.00
N ILE A 33 2.32 0.05 5.34
CA ILE A 33 3.69 -0.21 5.82
C ILE A 33 4.43 1.12 6.04
N VAL A 34 4.43 1.99 5.04
CA VAL A 34 5.10 3.30 5.14
C VAL A 34 4.42 4.19 6.20
N ALA A 35 3.08 4.20 6.24
CA ALA A 35 2.33 4.96 7.24
C ALA A 35 2.68 4.55 8.68
N ALA A 36 2.90 3.26 8.90
CA ALA A 36 3.28 2.69 10.19
C ALA A 36 4.80 2.77 10.48
N ASP A 37 5.55 3.58 9.73
CA ASP A 37 7.00 3.84 9.93
C ASP A 37 7.92 2.66 9.57
N PHE A 38 7.45 1.70 8.79
CA PHE A 38 8.30 0.64 8.26
C PHE A 38 8.95 1.08 6.94
N PRO A 39 10.15 0.56 6.62
CA PRO A 39 10.73 0.72 5.30
C PRO A 39 9.75 0.22 4.23
N TYR A 40 9.65 0.96 3.13
CA TYR A 40 8.88 0.49 1.99
C TYR A 40 9.35 -0.91 1.54
N GLN A 41 8.40 -1.80 1.27
CA GLN A 41 8.62 -3.07 0.60
C GLN A 41 7.42 -3.42 -0.29
N PRO A 42 7.63 -4.12 -1.42
CA PRO A 42 6.53 -4.69 -2.19
C PRO A 42 5.82 -5.76 -1.37
N VAL A 43 4.50 -5.86 -1.52
CA VAL A 43 3.65 -6.85 -0.82
C VAL A 43 2.98 -7.74 -1.85
N TYR A 44 3.44 -8.98 -1.99
CA TYR A 44 2.89 -9.97 -2.92
C TYR A 44 1.84 -10.86 -2.26
N ALA A 45 1.96 -11.07 -0.96
CA ALA A 45 1.03 -11.83 -0.14
C ALA A 45 0.87 -11.19 1.23
N VAL A 46 -0.20 -11.53 1.94
CA VAL A 46 -0.46 -10.95 3.28
C VAL A 46 0.58 -11.36 4.31
N GLU A 47 1.28 -12.46 4.07
CA GLU A 47 2.40 -12.97 4.85
C GLU A 47 3.61 -12.02 4.82
N ASP A 48 3.75 -11.18 3.78
CA ASP A 48 4.84 -10.20 3.66
C ASP A 48 4.67 -9.02 4.64
N MET A 49 3.48 -8.84 5.21
CA MET A 49 3.19 -7.73 6.12
C MET A 49 3.96 -7.88 7.46
N PRO A 50 4.34 -6.77 8.13
CA PRO A 50 4.90 -6.84 9.48
C PRO A 50 3.93 -7.40 10.53
N ASP A 51 4.42 -8.01 11.60
CA ASP A 51 3.61 -8.73 12.60
C ASP A 51 2.52 -7.89 13.27
N CYS A 52 2.69 -6.57 13.35
CA CYS A 52 1.68 -5.66 13.90
C CYS A 52 0.45 -5.46 13.00
N PHE A 53 0.44 -6.03 11.78
CA PHE A 53 -0.65 -5.94 10.83
C PHE A 53 -1.58 -7.16 10.89
N SER A 54 -2.88 -6.89 10.99
CA SER A 54 -3.91 -7.93 11.02
C SER A 54 -4.00 -8.62 9.65
N ARG A 55 -3.71 -9.92 9.59
CA ARG A 55 -3.75 -10.69 8.33
C ARG A 55 -5.14 -10.75 7.67
N PRO A 56 -6.23 -11.02 8.41
CA PRO A 56 -7.60 -10.93 7.87
C PRO A 56 -7.90 -9.56 7.24
N ILE A 57 -7.51 -8.47 7.91
CA ILE A 57 -7.76 -7.11 7.44
C ILE A 57 -6.91 -6.79 6.20
N CYS A 58 -5.63 -7.16 6.23
CA CYS A 58 -4.72 -6.98 5.08
C CYS A 58 -5.13 -7.81 3.86
N ALA A 59 -5.70 -9.00 4.07
CA ALA A 59 -6.24 -9.84 3.01
C ALA A 59 -7.45 -9.19 2.34
N LEU A 60 -8.41 -8.73 3.14
CA LEU A 60 -9.60 -8.06 2.63
C LEU A 60 -9.24 -6.78 1.88
N THR A 61 -8.39 -5.94 2.46
CA THR A 61 -7.97 -4.67 1.83
C THR A 61 -7.18 -4.89 0.55
N MET A 62 -6.31 -5.91 0.48
CA MET A 62 -5.63 -6.31 -0.75
C MET A 62 -6.63 -6.71 -1.84
N GLN A 63 -7.62 -7.55 -1.50
CA GLN A 63 -8.65 -7.98 -2.44
C GLN A 63 -9.47 -6.78 -2.94
N LEU A 64 -9.96 -5.92 -2.03
CA LEU A 64 -10.74 -4.73 -2.40
C LEU A 64 -9.93 -3.76 -3.27
N ASN A 65 -8.64 -3.58 -2.96
CA ASN A 65 -7.74 -2.75 -3.75
C ASN A 65 -7.63 -3.25 -5.19
N ASP A 66 -7.55 -4.57 -5.37
CA ASP A 66 -7.29 -5.18 -6.67
C ASP A 66 -8.54 -5.39 -7.52
N GLU A 67 -9.72 -5.48 -6.90
CA GLU A 67 -11.01 -5.59 -7.58
C GLU A 67 -11.63 -4.23 -7.93
N ALA A 68 -11.30 -3.17 -7.19
CA ALA A 68 -11.87 -1.83 -7.38
C ALA A 68 -11.43 -1.14 -8.68
N SER A 69 -12.31 -0.28 -9.23
CA SER A 69 -11.91 0.71 -10.24
C SER A 69 -10.87 1.68 -9.70
N ASP A 70 -10.22 2.45 -10.57
CA ASP A 70 -9.23 3.44 -10.13
C ASP A 70 -9.82 4.51 -9.21
N GLU A 71 -11.07 4.91 -9.45
CA GLU A 71 -11.82 5.86 -8.65
C GLU A 71 -12.29 5.24 -7.32
N GLU A 72 -12.88 4.04 -7.39
CA GLU A 72 -13.37 3.33 -6.20
C GLU A 72 -12.25 3.00 -5.22
N ARG A 73 -11.07 2.64 -5.74
CA ARG A 73 -9.91 2.28 -4.92
C ARG A 73 -9.49 3.42 -3.99
N GLN A 74 -9.67 4.68 -4.39
CA GLN A 74 -9.28 5.80 -3.54
C GLN A 74 -10.13 5.92 -2.27
N GLN A 75 -11.32 5.29 -2.23
CA GLN A 75 -12.13 5.20 -1.01
C GLN A 75 -11.46 4.37 0.10
N LEU A 76 -10.40 3.62 -0.22
CA LEU A 76 -9.61 2.86 0.74
C LEU A 76 -8.54 3.70 1.47
N LEU A 77 -8.24 4.92 1.01
CA LEU A 77 -7.21 5.79 1.60
C LEU A 77 -7.38 6.02 3.11
N PRO A 78 -8.59 6.28 3.66
CA PRO A 78 -8.77 6.48 5.10
C PRO A 78 -8.38 5.27 5.96
N PHE A 79 -8.28 4.08 5.35
CA PHE A 79 -7.94 2.86 6.08
C PHE A 79 -6.44 2.67 6.22
N VAL A 80 -5.59 3.32 5.41
CA VAL A 80 -4.12 3.17 5.42
C VAL A 80 -3.54 3.23 6.85
N ILE A 81 -4.06 4.10 7.70
CA ILE A 81 -3.60 4.28 9.09
C ILE A 81 -4.18 3.28 10.11
N ARG A 82 -5.07 2.39 9.68
CA ARG A 82 -5.83 1.47 10.53
C ARG A 82 -5.41 0.00 10.36
N LEU A 83 -4.54 -0.31 9.40
CA LEU A 83 -4.16 -1.70 9.06
C LEU A 83 -3.19 -2.33 10.08
N ALA A 84 -2.39 -1.52 10.79
CA ALA A 84 -1.49 -1.96 11.85
C ALA A 84 -2.26 -2.25 13.16
N CYS A 85 -3.20 -3.19 13.10
CA CYS A 85 -4.17 -3.49 14.15
C CYS A 85 -4.22 -4.99 14.54
N ALA A 86 -3.12 -5.73 14.37
CA ALA A 86 -3.05 -7.13 14.80
C ALA A 86 -3.42 -7.27 16.29
N ASP A 87 -4.20 -8.31 16.59
CA ASP A 87 -4.66 -8.62 17.95
C ASP A 87 -4.40 -10.10 18.29
N THR A 88 -5.05 -10.61 19.33
CA THR A 88 -4.93 -12.01 19.75
C THR A 88 -5.45 -12.95 18.66
N ALA A 89 -4.95 -14.19 18.66
CA ALA A 89 -5.36 -15.20 17.68
C ALA A 89 -6.88 -15.40 17.65
N GLU A 90 -7.56 -15.28 18.80
CA GLU A 90 -9.02 -15.38 18.90
C GLU A 90 -9.73 -14.25 18.15
N VAL A 91 -9.25 -13.01 18.28
CA VAL A 91 -9.80 -11.85 17.57
C VAL A 91 -9.53 -11.96 16.07
N GLU A 92 -8.32 -12.33 15.67
CA GLU A 92 -7.97 -12.54 14.26
C GLU A 92 -8.83 -13.64 13.63
N GLN A 93 -9.11 -14.71 14.38
CA GLN A 93 -10.03 -15.76 13.94
C GLN A 93 -11.48 -15.27 13.83
N GLN A 94 -11.94 -14.42 14.76
CA GLN A 94 -13.27 -13.81 14.67
C GLN A 94 -13.40 -12.91 13.42
N ARG A 95 -12.38 -12.09 13.15
CA ARG A 95 -12.30 -11.26 11.93
C ARG A 95 -12.39 -12.14 10.68
N ASN A 96 -11.58 -13.21 10.62
CA ASN A 96 -11.62 -14.16 9.49
C ASN A 96 -13.01 -14.76 9.26
N VAL A 97 -13.67 -15.27 10.32
CA VAL A 97 -15.00 -15.87 10.22
C VAL A 97 -16.03 -14.82 9.79
N TYR A 98 -15.97 -13.62 10.37
CA TYR A 98 -16.86 -12.51 10.02
C TYR A 98 -16.74 -12.13 8.55
N ILE A 99 -15.51 -11.89 8.08
CA ILE A 99 -15.21 -11.51 6.70
C ILE A 99 -15.68 -12.61 5.75
N ALA A 100 -15.24 -13.86 5.97
CA ALA A 100 -15.58 -14.99 5.09
C ALA A 100 -17.10 -15.24 4.99
N SER A 101 -17.85 -15.00 6.08
CA SER A 101 -19.30 -15.16 6.08
C SER A 101 -20.03 -14.15 5.18
N ARG A 102 -19.48 -12.94 5.03
CA ARG A 102 -20.11 -11.80 4.35
C ARG A 102 -19.59 -11.61 2.93
N LEU A 103 -18.31 -11.88 2.71
CA LEU A 103 -17.68 -11.73 1.40
C LEU A 103 -18.34 -12.61 0.33
N ARG A 104 -18.91 -13.76 0.72
CA ARG A 104 -19.68 -14.65 -0.16
C ARG A 104 -20.85 -13.96 -0.88
N TYR A 105 -21.38 -12.89 -0.29
CA TYR A 105 -22.51 -12.13 -0.83
C TYR A 105 -22.13 -10.69 -1.17
N CYS A 106 -20.84 -10.34 -1.12
CA CYS A 106 -20.35 -9.02 -1.47
C CYS A 106 -20.44 -8.81 -2.99
N ARG A 107 -21.07 -7.72 -3.42
CA ARG A 107 -21.36 -7.40 -4.82
C ARG A 107 -20.70 -6.11 -5.28
N SER A 108 -20.12 -5.34 -4.35
CA SER A 108 -19.53 -4.04 -4.64
C SER A 108 -18.38 -3.70 -3.70
N VAL A 109 -17.50 -2.79 -4.13
CA VAL A 109 -16.41 -2.26 -3.29
C VAL A 109 -16.97 -1.61 -2.02
N ARG A 110 -18.10 -0.89 -2.11
CA ARG A 110 -18.75 -0.27 -0.96
C ARG A 110 -19.17 -1.28 0.09
N GLU A 111 -19.84 -2.37 -0.30
CA GLU A 111 -20.19 -3.43 0.65
C GLU A 111 -18.93 -4.08 1.25
N GLY A 112 -17.86 -4.19 0.46
CA GLY A 112 -16.55 -4.62 0.94
C GLY A 112 -15.98 -3.69 2.00
N ILE A 113 -16.11 -2.38 1.84
CA ILE A 113 -15.73 -1.36 2.82
C ILE A 113 -16.59 -1.50 4.10
N ASP A 114 -17.89 -1.73 3.98
CA ASP A 114 -18.76 -1.95 5.15
C ASP A 114 -18.32 -3.20 5.94
N ILE A 115 -17.91 -4.27 5.24
CA ILE A 115 -17.34 -5.48 5.86
C ILE A 115 -16.01 -5.15 6.54
N LEU A 116 -15.15 -4.36 5.90
CA LEU A 116 -13.88 -3.93 6.45
C LEU A 116 -14.06 -3.14 7.75
N GLU A 117 -15.00 -2.19 7.78
CA GLU A 117 -15.32 -1.42 8.99
C GLU A 117 -15.83 -2.33 10.12
N GLY A 118 -16.72 -3.27 9.79
CA GLY A 118 -17.24 -4.22 10.76
C GLY A 118 -16.16 -5.14 11.35
N ALA A 119 -15.18 -5.55 10.53
CA ALA A 119 -14.04 -6.34 10.99
C ALA A 119 -13.05 -5.51 11.83
N LEU A 120 -12.80 -4.26 11.45
CA LEU A 120 -11.97 -3.33 12.22
C LEU A 120 -12.57 -3.01 13.59
N ALA A 121 -13.91 -3.00 13.71
CA ALA A 121 -14.59 -2.81 14.99
C ALA A 121 -14.40 -3.98 15.98
N MET A 122 -13.81 -5.10 15.56
CA MET A 122 -13.51 -6.24 16.43
C MET A 122 -12.16 -6.09 17.12
N GLY A 123 -12.12 -6.36 18.42
CA GLY A 123 -10.88 -6.33 19.21
C GLY A 123 -10.38 -4.92 19.53
N ARG A 124 -9.10 -4.83 19.89
CA ARG A 124 -8.40 -3.56 20.12
C ARG A 124 -8.39 -2.76 18.83
N GLN A 125 -8.75 -1.49 18.95
CA GLN A 125 -8.55 -0.52 17.89
C GLN A 125 -7.07 -0.14 17.88
N ALA A 126 -6.46 -0.03 16.69
CA ALA A 126 -5.10 0.48 16.58
C ALA A 126 -5.03 1.90 17.16
N ASP A 127 -3.89 2.24 17.77
CA ASP A 127 -3.62 3.63 18.14
C ASP A 127 -3.71 4.49 16.87
N GLU A 128 -4.41 5.63 16.98
CA GLU A 128 -4.64 6.51 15.84
C GLU A 128 -3.31 7.09 15.38
N LEU A 129 -2.78 6.61 14.24
CA LEU A 129 -1.60 7.22 13.63
C LEU A 129 -1.97 8.64 13.19
N ALA A 130 -1.26 9.63 13.74
CA ALA A 130 -1.50 11.04 13.43
C ALA A 130 -1.42 11.27 11.91
N PRO A 131 -2.51 11.72 11.25
CA PRO A 131 -2.58 11.83 9.79
C PRO A 131 -1.46 12.68 9.19
N GLU A 132 -1.07 13.75 9.89
CA GLU A 132 0.02 14.65 9.48
C GLU A 132 1.37 13.93 9.40
N GLN A 133 1.68 13.08 10.38
CA GLN A 133 2.93 12.32 10.41
C GLN A 133 2.98 11.28 9.29
N VAL A 134 1.83 10.69 8.97
CA VAL A 134 1.67 9.77 7.84
C VAL A 134 1.87 10.48 6.50
N GLY A 135 1.32 11.69 6.35
CA GLY A 135 1.59 12.60 5.25
C GLY A 135 3.08 12.78 4.98
N ILE A 136 3.82 13.18 6.02
CA ILE A 136 5.28 13.41 5.94
C ILE A 136 6.03 12.14 5.50
N ARG A 137 5.65 10.97 6.02
CA ARG A 137 6.30 9.68 5.72
C ARG A 137 6.10 9.29 4.25
N LEU A 138 4.86 9.35 3.77
CA LEU A 138 4.52 9.02 2.38
C LEU A 138 5.17 10.01 1.41
N ASP A 139 5.15 11.31 1.71
CA ASP A 139 5.84 12.34 0.91
C ASP A 139 7.36 12.13 0.85
N ALA A 140 7.99 11.73 1.97
CA ALA A 140 9.42 11.44 1.99
C ALA A 140 9.77 10.27 1.06
N VAL A 141 8.97 9.22 1.09
CA VAL A 141 9.12 8.05 0.23
C VAL A 141 8.89 8.43 -1.25
N GLN A 142 7.88 9.27 -1.56
CA GLN A 142 7.63 9.79 -2.91
C GLN A 142 8.74 10.73 -3.44
N ARG A 143 9.41 11.51 -2.58
CA ARG A 143 10.55 12.34 -2.99
C ARG A 143 11.82 11.55 -3.22
N GLY A 144 12.11 10.58 -2.35
CA GLY A 144 13.24 9.66 -2.53
C GLY A 144 13.12 8.87 -3.84
N ALA A 145 11.89 8.47 -4.13
CA ALA A 145 11.48 7.84 -5.37
C ALA A 145 11.81 8.65 -6.64
N ALA A 146 11.32 9.89 -6.70
CA ALA A 146 11.56 10.78 -7.84
C ALA A 146 13.05 11.04 -8.06
N THR A 147 13.83 11.10 -6.98
CA THR A 147 15.29 11.27 -7.03
C THR A 147 16.00 10.03 -7.58
N ALA A 148 15.61 8.83 -7.16
CA ALA A 148 16.18 7.59 -7.70
C ALA A 148 15.89 7.40 -9.21
N ALA A 149 14.66 7.71 -9.63
CA ALA A 149 14.26 7.65 -11.03
C ALA A 149 15.04 8.63 -11.92
N SER A 150 15.33 9.84 -11.43
CA SER A 150 16.11 10.82 -12.20
C SER A 150 17.58 10.42 -12.36
N VAL A 151 18.19 9.78 -11.35
CA VAL A 151 19.57 9.27 -11.42
C VAL A 151 19.69 8.06 -12.36
N SER A 152 18.64 7.25 -12.49
CA SER A 152 18.59 6.10 -13.41
C SER A 152 18.56 6.50 -14.90
N THR A 153 18.48 7.80 -15.22
CA THR A 153 18.41 8.29 -16.61
C THR A 153 19.78 8.70 -17.16
N LEU A 154 20.82 7.90 -16.92
CA LEU A 154 22.09 8.04 -17.65
C LEU A 154 22.02 7.17 -18.92
N PRO A 155 22.28 7.72 -20.12
CA PRO A 155 22.32 6.91 -21.33
C PRO A 155 23.46 5.91 -21.22
N ALA A 156 23.18 4.65 -21.55
CA ALA A 156 24.20 3.63 -21.74
C ALA A 156 25.20 4.13 -22.80
N LEU A 157 26.34 4.65 -22.34
CA LEU A 157 27.48 4.97 -23.19
C LEU A 157 28.09 3.64 -23.67
N PHE A 158 27.59 3.13 -24.79
CA PHE A 158 28.19 2.01 -25.50
C PHE A 158 29.54 2.42 -26.09
N HIS A 159 30.55 1.68 -25.64
CA HIS A 159 31.87 1.39 -26.21
C HIS A 159 32.64 2.46 -27.02
N ILE A 160 33.74 2.89 -26.40
CA ILE A 160 34.97 3.35 -27.04
C ILE A 160 35.51 2.25 -27.97
N GLY A 161 35.42 2.45 -29.27
CA GLY A 161 36.18 1.71 -30.28
C GLY A 161 37.51 2.41 -30.57
N ILE A 162 38.56 2.08 -29.82
CA ILE A 162 39.94 2.38 -30.23
C ILE A 162 40.46 1.12 -30.95
N GLY A 163 40.86 1.26 -32.20
CA GLY A 163 41.35 0.15 -33.02
C GLY A 163 42.02 0.60 -34.31
N PHE A 164 43.21 1.19 -34.14
CA PHE A 164 44.30 1.44 -35.09
C PHE A 164 44.19 0.89 -36.52
N ALA A 165 44.35 1.79 -37.49
CA ALA A 165 45.03 1.47 -38.76
C ALA A 165 46.54 1.31 -38.51
N PRO A 166 47.23 0.50 -39.32
CA PRO A 166 48.42 1.03 -39.96
C PRO A 166 48.50 0.75 -41.46
N VAL A 167 49.15 1.71 -42.10
CA VAL A 167 49.64 1.76 -43.46
C VAL A 167 50.76 0.72 -43.65
N LEU A 168 50.64 -0.14 -44.66
CA LEU A 168 51.58 -0.35 -45.78
C LEU A 168 51.06 -1.47 -46.69
#